data_AF-A0A9W4B3U2-F1
#
_entry.id   AF-A0A9W4B3U2-F1
#
_cell.length_a   1.000
_cell.length_b   1.000
_cell.length_c   1.000
_cell.angle_alpha   90.00
_cell.angle_beta   90.00
_cell.angle_gamma   90.00
#
_symmetry.space_group_name_H-M   'P 1'
#
loop_
_entity.id
_entity.type
_entity.pdbx_description
1 polymer ?
#
loop_
_entity_poly.entity_id
_entity_poly.type
_entity_poly.pdbx_seq_one_letter_code
_entity_poly.pdbx_strand_id
1 'polypeptide(L)'
;MFAYVEPPHTYMREASASVAHHADYLDRRDDHALCGAAIVVATTLTQADAVCPECEEKLIQYHLAWWRERALAATAEVEALRAKYGEPAQPTSQVDATTAEPEETEPTTLLDHARRELTKLCREFDDAVPYFRLKNAMQAFSDGLESDQRVLLAQEIGGDGTLIRWSTTEVEALGWHVSNSPVRGESEATWDAWIQDSYQAPKPTKRRFGRSR
;
A
#
# COMPACT_ATOMS: atom_id res chain seq x y z
N MET A 1 6.02 21.80 19.15
CA MET A 1 5.74 21.33 17.77
C MET A 1 7.00 20.63 17.29
N PHE A 2 7.14 19.34 17.60
CA PHE A 2 8.31 18.56 17.16
C PHE A 2 8.08 18.15 15.71
N ALA A 3 9.08 18.35 14.85
CA ALA A 3 9.02 17.92 13.46
C ALA A 3 8.70 16.40 13.42
N TYR A 4 7.75 16.04 12.55
CA TYR A 4 7.18 14.69 12.36
C TYR A 4 8.16 13.74 11.66
N VAL A 5 9.43 13.74 12.07
CA VAL A 5 10.48 12.90 11.49
C VAL A 5 11.00 12.03 12.61
N GLU A 6 11.14 10.73 12.33
CA GLU A 6 11.86 9.81 13.20
C GLU A 6 13.21 10.46 13.59
N PRO A 7 13.56 10.53 14.88
CA PRO A 7 14.80 11.16 15.28
C PRO A 7 15.98 10.50 14.56
N PRO A 8 16.87 11.29 13.90
CA PRO A 8 18.00 10.72 13.18
C PRO A 8 18.93 9.98 14.16
N HIS A 9 19.11 8.68 13.92
CA HIS A 9 20.00 7.85 14.73
C HIS A 9 21.45 8.19 14.41
N THR A 10 22.16 8.75 15.39
CA THR A 10 23.60 9.00 15.30
C THR A 10 24.33 8.01 16.20
N TYR A 11 25.39 7.40 15.67
CA TYR A 11 26.22 6.47 16.42
C TYR A 11 27.49 7.17 16.91
N MET A 12 27.95 6.77 18.09
CA MET A 12 29.19 7.24 18.69
C MET A 12 30.02 6.04 19.13
N ARG A 13 31.32 6.09 18.90
CA ARG A 13 32.26 5.07 19.39
C ARG A 13 33.41 5.76 20.10
N GLU A 14 33.71 5.30 21.32
CA GLU A 14 34.92 5.71 22.01
C GLU A 14 36.14 5.05 21.36
N ALA A 15 37.26 5.75 21.27
CA ALA A 15 38.44 5.31 20.52
C ALA A 15 38.98 3.91 20.91
N SER A 16 38.70 3.45 22.14
CA SER A 16 39.12 2.15 22.66
C SER A 16 38.00 1.10 22.73
N ALA A 17 36.77 1.47 22.40
CA ALA A 17 35.61 0.58 22.49
C ALA A 17 35.39 -0.23 21.20
N SER A 18 35.04 -1.51 21.36
CA SER A 18 34.70 -2.41 20.25
C SER A 18 33.26 -2.26 19.76
N VAL A 19 32.39 -1.66 20.57
CA VAL A 19 30.96 -1.46 20.28
C VAL A 19 30.65 0.01 20.07
N ALA A 20 29.69 0.32 19.20
CA ALA A 20 29.14 1.65 19.07
C ALA A 20 27.94 1.85 20.01
N HIS A 21 27.72 3.10 20.41
CA HIS A 21 26.58 3.52 21.20
C HIS A 21 25.70 4.45 20.37
N HIS A 22 24.41 4.48 20.66
CA HIS A 22 23.56 5.57 20.16
C HIS A 22 23.86 6.84 20.95
N ALA A 23 23.92 7.98 20.27
CA ALA A 23 23.93 9.27 20.95
C ALA A 23 22.66 9.45 21.78
N ASP A 24 22.75 10.16 22.91
CA ASP A 24 21.60 10.49 23.73
C ASP A 24 20.79 11.64 23.11
N TYR A 25 20.07 11.33 22.04
CA TYR A 25 19.16 12.27 21.37
C TYR A 25 17.85 12.50 22.14
N LEU A 26 17.56 11.70 23.17
CA LEU A 26 16.36 11.88 24.00
C LEU A 26 16.54 13.08 24.93
N ASP A 27 17.66 13.11 25.65
CA ASP A 27 17.99 14.22 26.56
C ASP A 27 18.89 15.27 25.89
N ARG A 28 19.23 15.08 24.60
CA ARG A 28 20.10 15.96 23.79
C ARG A 28 21.45 16.20 24.46
N ARG A 29 22.04 15.13 24.98
CA ARG A 29 23.35 15.14 25.62
C ARG A 29 24.39 14.61 24.65
N ASP A 30 25.37 15.43 24.34
CA ASP A 30 26.44 15.09 23.41
C ASP A 30 27.59 14.32 24.08
N ASP A 31 27.60 14.27 25.42
CA ASP A 31 28.60 13.61 26.25
C ASP A 31 28.15 12.25 26.81
N HIS A 32 26.92 11.84 26.50
CA HIS A 32 26.34 10.57 26.95
C HIS A 32 25.81 9.74 25.78
N ALA A 33 25.93 8.42 25.94
CA ALA A 33 25.21 7.44 25.16
C ALA A 33 23.77 7.29 25.67
N LEU A 34 22.88 6.81 24.81
CA LEU A 34 21.50 6.46 25.17
C LEU A 34 21.43 5.43 26.32
N CYS A 35 22.40 4.50 26.40
CA CYS A 35 22.49 3.57 27.53
C CYS A 35 22.81 4.27 28.86
N GLY A 36 23.34 5.50 28.84
CA GLY A 36 23.76 6.26 30.01
C GLY A 36 25.28 6.27 30.23
N ALA A 37 26.05 5.59 29.37
CA ALA A 37 27.50 5.63 29.42
C ALA A 37 28.02 7.03 29.05
N ALA A 38 28.88 7.60 29.88
CA ALA A 38 29.59 8.84 29.56
C ALA A 38 30.67 8.55 28.51
N ILE A 39 30.71 9.35 27.45
CA ILE A 39 31.70 9.22 26.37
C ILE A 39 32.60 10.44 26.37
N VAL A 40 33.87 10.26 26.73
CA VAL A 40 34.84 11.37 26.90
C VAL A 40 35.43 11.80 25.56
N VAL A 41 35.72 10.86 24.66
CA VAL A 41 36.21 11.13 23.31
C VAL A 41 35.45 10.27 22.31
N ALA A 42 34.41 10.85 21.72
CA ALA A 42 33.55 10.18 20.76
C ALA A 42 34.01 10.40 19.31
N THR A 43 34.02 9.33 18.52
CA THR A 43 33.98 9.43 17.05
C THR A 43 32.55 9.20 16.60
N THR A 44 31.97 10.16 15.88
CA THR A 44 30.65 10.01 15.27
C THR A 44 30.73 9.07 14.08
N LEU A 45 29.80 8.13 14.01
CA LEU A 45 29.70 7.14 12.94
C LEU A 45 28.34 7.27 12.24
N THR A 46 28.35 7.11 10.92
CA THR A 46 27.13 7.03 10.10
C THR A 46 26.49 5.65 10.13
N GLN A 47 27.29 4.61 10.38
CA GLN A 47 26.88 3.21 10.52
C GLN A 47 27.77 2.51 11.54
N ALA A 48 27.24 1.46 12.17
CA ALA A 48 27.96 0.65 13.15
C ALA A 48 27.79 -0.84 12.87
N ASP A 49 28.89 -1.59 12.89
CA ASP A 49 28.87 -3.05 12.70
C ASP A 49 28.40 -3.81 13.96
N ALA A 50 28.59 -3.20 15.13
CA ALA A 50 28.15 -3.74 16.42
C ALA A 50 27.71 -2.58 17.31
N VAL A 51 26.49 -2.68 17.86
CA VAL A 51 25.89 -1.69 18.73
C VAL A 51 25.77 -2.26 20.14
N CYS A 52 25.91 -1.40 21.15
CA CYS A 52 25.71 -1.75 22.55
C CYS A 52 24.28 -2.26 22.76
N PRO A 53 24.08 -3.45 23.34
CA PRO A 53 22.75 -4.07 23.49
C PRO A 53 21.82 -3.24 24.38
N GLU A 54 22.34 -2.53 25.38
CA GLU A 54 21.54 -1.63 26.22
C GLU A 54 21.03 -0.40 25.44
N CYS A 55 21.82 0.09 24.47
CA CYS A 55 21.37 1.15 23.57
C CYS A 55 20.27 0.62 22.63
N GLU A 56 20.39 -0.60 22.12
CA GLU A 56 19.37 -1.23 21.28
C GLU A 56 18.06 -1.43 22.04
N GLU A 57 18.13 -1.94 23.28
CA GLU A 57 16.95 -2.15 24.11
C GLU A 57 16.22 -0.84 24.41
N LYS A 58 16.95 0.18 24.87
CA LYS A 58 16.37 1.50 25.14
C LYS A 58 15.79 2.14 23.89
N LEU A 59 16.42 1.94 22.74
CA LEU A 59 15.90 2.44 21.47
C LEU A 59 14.57 1.77 21.10
N ILE A 60 14.46 0.45 21.27
CA ILE A 60 13.20 -0.26 21.04
C ILE A 60 12.11 0.25 21.97
N GLN A 61 12.41 0.40 23.28
CA GLN A 61 11.45 0.92 24.25
C GLN A 61 10.96 2.33 23.87
N TYR A 62 11.89 3.18 23.44
CA TYR A 62 11.57 4.52 22.98
C TYR A 62 10.68 4.50 21.73
N HIS A 63 11.05 3.74 20.71
CA HIS A 63 10.25 3.61 19.48
C HIS A 63 8.85 3.08 19.76
N LEU A 64 8.71 2.10 20.64
CA LEU A 64 7.41 1.57 21.04
C LEU A 64 6.56 2.64 21.73
N ALA A 65 7.14 3.41 22.66
CA ALA A 65 6.44 4.51 23.32
C ALA A 65 6.01 5.59 22.32
N TRP A 66 6.92 5.98 21.43
CA TRP A 66 6.67 6.98 20.39
C TRP A 66 5.55 6.54 19.43
N TRP A 67 5.64 5.32 18.88
CA TRP A 67 4.63 4.77 17.99
C TRP A 67 3.27 4.63 18.67
N ARG A 68 3.25 4.24 19.95
CA ARG A 68 2.01 4.18 20.73
C ARG A 68 1.37 5.56 20.87
N GLU A 69 2.16 6.59 21.19
CA GLU A 69 1.65 7.96 21.27
C GLU A 69 1.11 8.44 19.91
N ARG A 70 1.77 8.09 18.80
CA ARG A 70 1.29 8.40 17.45
C ARG A 70 0.01 7.68 17.09
N ALA A 71 -0.09 6.39 17.38
CA ALA A 71 -1.31 5.63 17.16
C ALA A 71 -2.48 6.24 17.93
N LEU A 72 -2.29 6.55 19.22
CA LEU A 72 -3.32 7.16 20.06
C LEU A 72 -3.75 8.55 19.55
N ALA A 73 -2.78 9.39 19.15
CA ALA A 73 -3.08 10.71 18.59
C ALA A 73 -3.87 10.62 17.28
N ALA A 74 -3.49 9.70 16.39
CA ALA A 74 -4.20 9.46 15.13
C ALA A 74 -5.61 8.92 15.37
N THR A 75 -5.79 7.99 16.32
CA THR A 75 -7.12 7.50 16.72
C THR A 75 -8.00 8.65 17.23
N ALA A 76 -7.46 9.50 18.11
CA ALA A 76 -8.20 10.66 18.62
C ALA A 76 -8.57 11.65 17.51
N GLU A 77 -7.69 11.84 16.51
CA GLU A 77 -8.00 12.67 15.34
C GLU A 77 -9.14 12.07 14.50
N VAL A 78 -9.10 10.76 14.24
CA VAL A 78 -10.17 10.06 13.53
C VAL A 78 -11.50 10.17 14.29
N GLU A 79 -11.50 9.97 15.59
CA GLU A 79 -12.70 10.13 16.44
C GLU A 79 -13.22 11.57 16.43
N ALA A 80 -12.34 12.56 16.50
CA ALA A 80 -12.72 13.98 16.41
C ALA A 80 -13.31 14.32 15.03
N LEU A 81 -12.76 13.76 13.95
CA LEU A 81 -13.29 13.92 12.60
C LEU A 81 -14.67 13.27 12.45
N ARG A 82 -14.86 12.04 12.96
CA ARG A 82 -16.16 11.36 12.99
C ARG A 82 -17.19 12.15 13.81
N ALA A 83 -16.81 12.70 14.96
CA ALA A 83 -17.70 13.52 15.76
C ALA A 83 -18.08 14.83 15.05
N LYS A 84 -17.15 15.45 14.33
CA LYS A 84 -17.36 16.74 13.65
C LYS A 84 -18.20 16.62 12.38
N TYR A 85 -17.97 15.58 11.58
CA TYR A 85 -18.59 15.42 10.27
C TYR A 85 -19.69 14.35 10.23
N GLY A 86 -19.97 13.71 11.38
CA GLY A 86 -20.79 12.51 11.45
C GLY A 86 -19.98 11.28 11.03
N GLU A 87 -20.40 10.11 11.47
CA GLU A 87 -19.95 8.86 10.87
C GLU A 87 -20.38 8.90 9.40
N PRO A 88 -19.48 8.71 8.41
CA PRO A 88 -19.95 8.48 7.05
C PRO A 88 -20.94 7.34 7.16
N ALA A 89 -22.17 7.55 6.69
CA ALA A 89 -23.21 6.54 6.79
C ALA A 89 -22.58 5.22 6.37
N GLN A 90 -22.49 4.25 7.30
CA GLN A 90 -22.41 2.87 6.86
C GLN A 90 -23.50 2.75 5.80
N PRO A 91 -23.20 2.29 4.58
CA PRO A 91 -24.25 1.99 3.63
C PRO A 91 -25.13 0.96 4.33
N THR A 92 -26.20 1.44 4.96
CA THR A 92 -27.30 0.61 5.39
C THR A 92 -27.74 -0.01 4.09
N SER A 93 -27.41 -1.28 3.91
CA SER A 93 -28.03 -2.14 2.91
C SER A 93 -29.53 -2.22 3.27
N GLN A 94 -30.25 -1.11 3.12
CA GLN A 94 -31.67 -1.12 2.90
C GLN A 94 -31.82 -1.57 1.47
N VAL A 95 -31.94 -2.89 1.38
CA VAL A 95 -32.63 -3.61 0.34
C VAL A 95 -33.96 -2.92 0.11
N ASP A 96 -34.00 -1.97 -0.82
CA ASP A 96 -35.23 -1.65 -1.52
C ASP A 96 -35.18 -2.44 -2.83
N ALA A 97 -35.71 -3.65 -2.71
CA ALA A 97 -35.89 -4.59 -3.78
C ALA A 97 -36.92 -4.02 -4.77
N THR A 98 -36.48 -3.28 -5.78
CA THR A 98 -37.16 -3.21 -7.09
C THR A 98 -36.18 -2.76 -8.17
N THR A 99 -35.26 -3.63 -8.56
CA THR A 99 -34.70 -3.60 -9.92
C THR A 99 -34.68 -5.04 -10.40
N ALA A 100 -35.49 -5.32 -11.40
CA ALA A 100 -35.64 -6.65 -11.99
C ALA A 100 -34.27 -7.27 -12.29
N GLU A 101 -34.02 -8.47 -11.76
CA GLU A 101 -32.94 -9.34 -12.23
C GLU A 101 -33.11 -9.53 -13.75
N PRO A 102 -32.12 -9.15 -14.57
CA PRO A 102 -32.03 -9.72 -15.90
C PRO A 102 -31.52 -11.15 -15.73
N GLU A 103 -32.32 -12.10 -16.19
CA GLU A 103 -32.03 -13.54 -16.25
C GLU A 103 -30.55 -13.84 -16.54
N GLU A 104 -29.95 -14.71 -15.71
CA GLU A 104 -28.60 -15.25 -15.88
C GLU A 104 -28.48 -16.04 -17.20
N THR A 105 -28.19 -15.33 -18.29
CA THR A 105 -28.45 -15.84 -19.64
C THR A 105 -27.34 -16.64 -20.30
N GLU A 106 -26.33 -17.24 -19.64
CA GLU A 106 -25.07 -17.70 -20.31
C GLU A 106 -24.39 -16.58 -21.17
N PRO A 107 -23.10 -16.29 -20.99
CA PRO A 107 -22.49 -15.19 -21.73
C PRO A 107 -22.42 -15.55 -23.22
N THR A 108 -23.17 -14.84 -24.06
CA THR A 108 -23.20 -15.05 -25.51
C THR A 108 -21.94 -14.55 -26.21
N THR A 109 -21.16 -13.69 -25.55
CA THR A 109 -19.90 -13.10 -26.05
C THR A 109 -18.80 -13.08 -24.97
N LEU A 110 -17.55 -12.89 -25.38
CA LEU A 110 -16.43 -12.76 -24.42
C LEU A 110 -16.52 -11.46 -23.62
N LEU A 111 -17.04 -10.38 -24.20
CA LEU A 111 -17.35 -9.16 -23.48
C LEU A 111 -18.46 -9.32 -22.45
N ASP A 112 -19.49 -10.13 -22.72
CA ASP A 112 -20.51 -10.43 -21.71
C ASP A 112 -19.93 -11.19 -20.52
N HIS A 113 -19.00 -12.12 -20.79
CA HIS A 113 -18.26 -12.81 -19.74
C HIS A 113 -17.39 -11.83 -18.95
N ALA A 114 -16.65 -10.95 -19.62
CA ALA A 114 -15.84 -9.91 -18.97
C ALA A 114 -16.71 -8.96 -18.12
N ARG A 115 -17.89 -8.56 -18.60
CA ARG A 115 -18.85 -7.71 -17.86
C ARG A 115 -19.36 -8.40 -16.59
N ARG A 116 -19.60 -9.71 -16.64
CA ARG A 116 -19.97 -10.49 -15.44
C ARG A 116 -18.84 -10.50 -14.42
N GLU A 117 -17.61 -10.72 -14.84
CA GLU A 117 -16.44 -10.66 -13.94
C GLU A 117 -16.23 -9.26 -13.36
N LEU A 118 -16.45 -8.20 -14.15
CA LEU A 118 -16.44 -6.83 -13.66
C LEU A 118 -17.54 -6.58 -12.63
N THR A 119 -18.75 -7.06 -12.86
CA THR A 119 -19.87 -6.90 -11.93
C THR A 119 -19.58 -7.63 -10.61
N LYS A 120 -19.01 -8.83 -10.66
CA LYS A 120 -18.57 -9.56 -9.47
C LYS A 120 -17.52 -8.77 -8.70
N LEU A 121 -16.49 -8.27 -9.40
CA LEU A 121 -15.46 -7.44 -8.80
C LEU A 121 -16.05 -6.18 -8.17
N CYS A 122 -16.95 -5.47 -8.86
CA CYS A 122 -17.56 -4.25 -8.35
C CYS A 122 -18.38 -4.48 -7.09
N ARG A 123 -19.05 -5.64 -6.95
CA ARG A 123 -19.80 -6.00 -5.73
C ARG A 123 -18.91 -6.20 -4.50
N GLU A 124 -17.60 -6.39 -4.66
CA GLU A 124 -16.65 -6.44 -3.55
C GLU A 124 -16.33 -5.05 -2.99
N PHE A 125 -16.79 -3.97 -3.65
CA PHE A 125 -16.49 -2.59 -3.27
C PHE A 125 -17.77 -1.74 -3.23
N ASP A 126 -17.90 -0.92 -2.19
CA ASP A 126 -19.11 -0.11 -2.01
C ASP A 126 -19.20 1.03 -3.05
N ASP A 127 -18.15 1.87 -3.17
CA ASP A 127 -18.20 3.08 -4.01
C ASP A 127 -17.11 3.17 -5.07
N ALA A 128 -15.94 2.58 -4.79
CA ALA A 128 -14.77 2.76 -5.64
C ALA A 128 -13.96 1.47 -5.79
N VAL A 129 -13.73 1.07 -7.04
CA VAL A 129 -12.89 -0.07 -7.39
C VAL A 129 -11.45 0.42 -7.53
N PRO A 130 -10.49 -0.10 -6.75
CA PRO A 130 -9.08 0.27 -6.93
C PRO A 130 -8.57 -0.17 -8.31
N TYR A 131 -7.88 0.73 -9.02
CA TYR A 131 -7.38 0.47 -10.38
C TYR A 131 -6.52 -0.80 -10.47
N PHE A 132 -5.70 -1.08 -9.44
CA PHE A 132 -4.87 -2.29 -9.44
C PHE A 132 -5.70 -3.58 -9.34
N ARG A 133 -6.83 -3.57 -8.61
CA ARG A 133 -7.76 -4.70 -8.52
C ARG A 133 -8.45 -4.94 -9.86
N LEU A 134 -8.96 -3.86 -10.46
CA LEU A 134 -9.54 -3.88 -11.81
C LEU A 134 -8.55 -4.45 -12.83
N LYS A 135 -7.33 -3.93 -12.85
CA LYS A 135 -6.26 -4.37 -13.74
C LYS A 135 -5.91 -5.84 -13.54
N ASN A 136 -5.72 -6.28 -12.29
CA ASN A 136 -5.33 -7.66 -12.00
C ASN A 136 -6.46 -8.64 -12.37
N ALA A 137 -7.72 -8.30 -12.07
CA ALA A 137 -8.87 -9.12 -12.45
C ALA A 137 -8.97 -9.26 -13.98
N MET A 138 -8.88 -8.15 -14.72
CA MET A 138 -8.96 -8.19 -16.19
C MET A 138 -7.72 -8.85 -16.84
N GLN A 139 -6.55 -8.75 -16.21
CA GLN A 139 -5.38 -9.50 -16.65
C GLN A 139 -5.57 -10.99 -16.44
N ALA A 140 -6.03 -11.42 -15.26
CA ALA A 140 -6.30 -12.82 -14.96
C ALA A 140 -7.37 -13.41 -15.89
N PHE A 141 -8.43 -12.63 -16.17
CA PHE A 141 -9.43 -12.97 -17.17
C PHE A 141 -8.78 -13.21 -18.55
N SER A 142 -7.99 -12.25 -19.04
CA SER A 142 -7.30 -12.36 -20.33
C SER A 142 -6.31 -13.52 -20.36
N ASP A 143 -5.62 -13.80 -19.26
CA ASP A 143 -4.64 -14.89 -19.18
C ASP A 143 -5.32 -16.26 -19.25
N GLY A 144 -6.55 -16.38 -18.73
CA GLY A 144 -7.38 -17.58 -18.84
C GLY A 144 -7.98 -17.83 -20.23
N LEU A 145 -7.87 -16.88 -21.16
CA LEU A 145 -8.32 -17.05 -22.54
C LEU A 145 -7.26 -17.70 -23.42
N GLU A 146 -7.69 -18.56 -24.33
CA GLU A 146 -6.87 -19.10 -25.41
C GLU A 146 -6.45 -18.00 -26.40
N SER A 147 -5.40 -18.26 -27.19
CA SER A 147 -4.86 -17.26 -28.13
C SER A 147 -5.92 -16.74 -29.11
N ASP A 148 -6.76 -17.64 -29.66
CA ASP A 148 -7.82 -17.27 -30.59
C ASP A 148 -8.95 -16.47 -29.90
N GLN A 149 -9.25 -16.79 -28.64
CA GLN A 149 -10.22 -16.05 -27.82
C GLN A 149 -9.73 -14.63 -27.50
N ARG A 150 -8.44 -14.43 -27.25
CA ARG A 150 -7.87 -13.08 -27.05
C ARG A 150 -7.99 -12.23 -28.31
N VAL A 151 -7.85 -12.84 -29.49
CA VAL A 151 -8.05 -12.15 -30.79
C VAL A 151 -9.53 -11.79 -30.98
N LEU A 152 -10.45 -12.70 -30.68
CA LEU A 152 -11.89 -12.44 -30.73
C LEU A 152 -12.30 -11.34 -29.75
N LEU A 153 -11.80 -11.38 -28.51
CA LEU A 153 -12.04 -10.33 -27.52
C LEU A 153 -11.54 -8.96 -28.01
N ALA A 154 -10.37 -8.90 -28.63
CA ALA A 154 -9.86 -7.66 -29.22
C ALA A 154 -10.73 -7.16 -30.38
N GLN A 155 -11.33 -8.06 -31.17
CA GLN A 155 -12.29 -7.70 -32.21
C GLN A 155 -13.61 -7.18 -31.62
N GLU A 156 -14.10 -7.81 -30.55
CA GLU A 156 -15.32 -7.41 -29.84
C GLU A 156 -15.16 -6.04 -29.16
N ILE A 157 -14.01 -5.76 -28.54
CA ILE A 157 -13.67 -4.42 -27.99
C ILE A 157 -13.61 -3.37 -29.11
N GLY A 158 -13.28 -3.80 -30.34
CA GLY A 158 -13.22 -2.94 -31.51
C GLY A 158 -12.09 -1.91 -31.45
N GLY A 159 -12.31 -0.77 -32.11
CA GLY A 159 -11.30 0.30 -32.24
C GLY A 159 -11.08 1.15 -30.98
N ASP A 160 -11.86 0.94 -29.92
CA ASP A 160 -11.99 1.88 -28.80
C ASP A 160 -10.98 1.67 -27.66
N GLY A 161 -10.14 0.63 -27.75
CA GLY A 161 -8.91 0.53 -26.96
C GLY A 161 -8.59 -0.85 -26.43
N THR A 162 -7.89 -0.88 -25.29
CA THR A 162 -7.48 -2.11 -24.60
C THR A 162 -8.58 -2.60 -23.66
N LEU A 163 -8.55 -3.88 -23.29
CA LEU A 163 -9.48 -4.46 -22.29
C LEU A 163 -9.51 -3.65 -20.98
N ILE A 164 -8.36 -3.13 -20.54
CA ILE A 164 -8.28 -2.30 -19.33
C ILE A 164 -8.99 -0.94 -19.50
N ARG A 165 -8.93 -0.34 -20.70
CA ARG A 165 -9.63 0.91 -20.99
C ARG A 165 -11.13 0.68 -21.10
N TRP A 166 -11.54 -0.37 -21.82
CA TRP A 166 -12.94 -0.78 -21.91
C TRP A 166 -13.53 -1.03 -20.52
N SER A 167 -12.86 -1.84 -19.70
CA SER A 167 -13.33 -2.15 -18.35
C SER A 167 -13.38 -0.94 -17.43
N THR A 168 -12.48 0.02 -17.56
CA THR A 168 -12.55 1.29 -16.80
C THR A 168 -13.84 2.06 -17.14
N THR A 169 -14.13 2.22 -18.43
CA THR A 169 -15.36 2.87 -18.89
C THR A 169 -16.61 2.11 -18.45
N GLU A 170 -16.56 0.77 -18.49
CA GLU A 170 -17.70 -0.07 -18.11
C GLU A 170 -18.01 0.04 -16.60
N VAL A 171 -16.97 0.05 -15.74
CA VAL A 171 -17.14 0.25 -14.30
C VAL A 171 -17.76 1.62 -14.00
N GLU A 172 -17.33 2.67 -14.70
CA GLU A 172 -17.93 4.01 -14.60
C GLU A 172 -19.38 4.05 -15.10
N ALA A 173 -19.69 3.35 -16.18
CA ALA A 173 -21.06 3.25 -16.70
C ALA A 173 -22.00 2.50 -15.75
N LEU A 174 -21.48 1.55 -14.98
CA LEU A 174 -22.21 0.82 -13.95
C LEU A 174 -22.40 1.65 -12.65
N GLY A 175 -21.83 2.85 -12.56
CA GLY A 175 -22.00 3.77 -11.44
C GLY A 175 -20.90 3.72 -10.38
N TRP A 176 -19.88 2.87 -10.55
CA TRP A 176 -18.72 2.79 -9.67
C TRP A 176 -17.59 3.72 -10.15
N HIS A 177 -16.78 4.26 -9.24
CA HIS A 177 -15.61 5.06 -9.63
C HIS A 177 -14.32 4.23 -9.59
N VAL A 178 -13.45 4.37 -10.59
CA VAL A 178 -12.12 3.72 -10.57
C VAL A 178 -11.13 4.62 -9.83
N SER A 179 -10.65 4.18 -8.66
CA SER A 179 -9.71 4.95 -7.86
C SER A 179 -8.25 4.56 -8.14
N ASN A 180 -7.40 5.55 -8.38
CA ASN A 180 -5.94 5.37 -8.37
C ASN A 180 -5.35 5.34 -6.95
N SER A 181 -6.18 5.50 -5.91
CA SER A 181 -5.73 5.48 -4.52
C SER A 181 -5.81 4.07 -3.95
N PRO A 182 -4.70 3.48 -3.50
CA PRO A 182 -4.72 2.18 -2.82
C PRO A 182 -5.33 2.26 -1.41
N VAL A 183 -5.73 3.44 -0.92
CA VAL A 183 -6.04 3.72 0.50
C VAL A 183 -7.54 3.80 0.80
N ARG A 184 -8.42 3.42 -0.14
CA ARG A 184 -9.88 3.51 0.06
C ARG A 184 -10.62 2.17 0.21
N GLY A 185 -9.92 1.03 0.18
CA GLY A 185 -10.49 -0.28 0.50
C GLY A 185 -10.09 -0.76 1.90
N GLU A 186 -10.87 -1.69 2.46
CA GLU A 186 -10.64 -2.31 3.77
C GLU A 186 -9.15 -2.55 4.06
N SER A 187 -8.70 -2.04 5.21
CA SER A 187 -7.28 -1.94 5.55
C SER A 187 -6.56 -3.29 5.50
N GLU A 188 -7.25 -4.38 5.81
CA GLU A 188 -6.68 -5.73 5.91
C GLU A 188 -6.33 -6.32 4.52
N ALA A 189 -7.23 -6.23 3.55
CA ALA A 189 -6.97 -6.64 2.16
C ALA A 189 -5.91 -5.75 1.47
N THR A 190 -5.70 -4.54 1.98
CA THR A 190 -4.69 -3.58 1.53
C THR A 190 -3.31 -3.93 2.08
N TRP A 191 -3.24 -4.41 3.33
CA TRP A 191 -2.01 -4.91 3.94
C TRP A 191 -1.50 -6.18 3.26
N ASP A 192 -2.38 -7.15 2.97
CA ASP A 192 -1.99 -8.38 2.26
C ASP A 192 -1.47 -8.11 0.85
N ALA A 193 -2.07 -7.14 0.14
CA ALA A 193 -1.60 -6.72 -1.17
C ALA A 193 -0.23 -6.03 -1.10
N TRP A 194 0.03 -5.21 -0.08
CA TRP A 194 1.32 -4.55 0.12
C TRP A 194 2.43 -5.54 0.47
N ILE A 195 2.12 -6.54 1.29
CA ILE A 195 3.06 -7.64 1.60
C ILE A 195 3.37 -8.44 0.34
N GLN A 196 2.39 -8.72 -0.53
CA GLN A 196 2.66 -9.45 -1.78
C GLN A 196 3.48 -8.64 -2.81
N ASP A 197 3.28 -7.33 -2.90
CA ASP A 197 3.94 -6.47 -3.90
C ASP A 197 5.40 -6.14 -3.52
N SER A 198 5.70 -6.04 -2.22
CA SER A 198 7.07 -5.80 -1.72
C SER A 198 8.03 -6.97 -1.96
N TYR A 199 7.52 -8.17 -2.30
CA TYR A 199 8.33 -9.33 -2.71
C TYR A 199 8.49 -9.51 -4.23
N GLN A 200 7.98 -8.61 -5.07
CA GLN A 200 8.30 -8.67 -6.50
C GLN A 200 9.74 -8.17 -6.74
N ALA A 201 10.67 -9.12 -6.83
CA ALA A 201 12.05 -8.86 -7.23
C ALA A 201 12.06 -8.08 -8.57
N PRO A 202 12.86 -7.00 -8.69
CA PRO A 202 12.89 -6.18 -9.89
C PRO A 202 13.28 -7.05 -11.10
N LYS A 203 12.38 -7.15 -12.08
CA LYS A 203 12.65 -7.87 -13.33
C LYS A 203 13.89 -7.25 -13.99
N PRO A 204 14.91 -8.05 -14.36
CA PRO A 204 16.13 -7.52 -14.96
C PRO A 204 15.80 -6.86 -16.30
N THR A 205 16.03 -5.55 -16.38
CA THR A 205 15.94 -4.80 -17.63
C THR A 205 17.00 -5.32 -18.59
N LYS A 206 16.57 -6.01 -19.67
CA LYS A 206 17.44 -6.35 -20.80
C LYS A 206 17.96 -5.05 -21.43
N ARG A 207 19.20 -4.66 -21.07
CA ARG A 207 19.95 -3.62 -21.79
C ARG A 207 20.19 -4.09 -23.22
N ARG A 208 19.49 -3.49 -24.19
CA ARG A 208 19.88 -3.58 -25.61
C ARG A 208 21.14 -2.75 -25.80
N PHE A 209 22.31 -3.41 -25.88
CA PHE A 209 23.51 -2.77 -26.39
C PHE A 209 23.35 -2.54 -27.90
N GLY A 210 23.22 -1.26 -28.27
CA GLY A 210 23.21 -0.79 -29.65
C GLY A 210 24.59 -0.90 -30.29
N ARG A 211 24.59 -1.41 -31.51
CA ARG A 211 25.68 -1.63 -32.47
C ARG A 211 26.61 -0.41 -32.65
N SER A 212 27.92 -0.64 -32.63
CA SER A 212 28.95 0.32 -33.07
C SER A 212 28.87 0.54 -34.58
N ARG A 213 29.08 1.78 -35.03
CA ARG A 213 29.20 2.19 -36.43
C ARG A 213 30.47 1.64 -37.07
#